data_AF-A0A6P2D0P3-F1
#
_entry.id   AF-A0A6P2D0P3-F1
#
_cell.length_a   1.000
_cell.length_b   1.000
_cell.length_c   1.000
_cell.angle_alpha   90.00
_cell.angle_beta   90.00
_cell.angle_gamma   90.00
#
_symmetry.space_group_name_H-M   'P 1'
#
loop_
_entity.id
_entity.type
_entity.pdbx_description
1 polymer ?
#
loop_
_entity_poly.entity_id
_entity_poly.type
_entity_poly.pdbx_seq_one_letter_code
_entity_poly.pdbx_strand_id
1 'polypeptide(L)' 'MTPFERPDRCCPKCSHKGYMFRARKSVEVPEGKFVETKYRCRSCSHEWRERIPAPPESKGAEDAA' A
#
# COMPACT_ATOMS: atom_id res chain seq x y z
N MET A 1 18.04 -6.44 14.46
CA MET A 1 17.38 -6.31 13.15
C MET A 1 16.15 -5.44 13.37
N THR A 2 16.23 -4.14 13.09
CA THR A 2 15.06 -3.25 13.21
C THR A 2 14.10 -3.62 12.08
N PRO A 3 12.92 -4.21 12.36
CA PRO A 3 11.95 -4.41 11.31
C PRO A 3 11.65 -3.03 10.74
N PHE A 4 11.70 -2.90 9.41
CA PHE A 4 11.17 -1.71 8.74
C PHE A 4 9.76 -1.50 9.30
N GLU A 5 9.60 -0.50 10.16
CA GLU A 5 8.31 -0.11 10.70
C GLU A 5 7.50 0.37 9.51
N ARG A 6 6.75 -0.55 8.90
CA ARG A 6 5.82 -0.22 7.83
C ARG A 6 4.89 0.81 8.45
N PRO A 7 4.81 2.04 7.90
CA PRO A 7 4.02 3.10 8.49
C PRO A 7 2.63 2.54 8.83
N ASP A 8 2.18 2.82 10.04
CA ASP A 8 0.95 2.28 10.63
C ASP A 8 -0.24 2.73 9.75
N ARG A 9 -0.52 1.96 8.70
CA ARG A 9 -1.61 2.24 7.76
C ARG A 9 -2.92 1.88 8.44
N CYS A 10 -3.64 2.90 8.87
CA CYS A 10 -4.97 2.75 9.41
C CYS A 10 -6.03 2.98 8.33
N CYS A 11 -7.18 2.33 8.45
CA CYS A 11 -8.32 2.68 7.62
C CYS A 11 -8.73 4.15 7.87
N PRO A 12 -8.83 5.00 6.84
CA PRO A 12 -9.17 6.41 7.03
C PRO A 12 -10.61 6.63 7.54
N LYS A 13 -11.47 5.61 7.44
CA LYS A 13 -12.87 5.69 7.88
C LYS A 13 -13.08 5.31 9.34
N CYS A 14 -12.37 4.31 9.84
CA CYS A 14 -12.60 3.76 11.19
C CYS A 14 -11.33 3.68 12.05
N SER A 15 -10.21 4.20 11.55
CA SER A 15 -8.89 4.17 12.20
C SER A 15 -8.41 2.77 12.59
N HIS A 16 -9.03 1.72 12.05
CA HIS A 16 -8.67 0.35 12.36
C HIS A 16 -7.40 -0.05 11.59
N LYS A 17 -6.44 -0.63 12.31
CA LYS A 17 -5.18 -1.16 11.78
C LYS A 17 -5.34 -2.43 10.94
N GLY A 18 -6.49 -3.10 11.05
CA GLY A 18 -6.79 -4.30 10.26
C GLY A 18 -7.18 -3.96 8.82
N TYR A 19 -6.23 -4.11 7.89
CA TYR A 19 -6.47 -3.94 6.45
C TYR A 19 -5.96 -5.13 5.64
N MET A 20 -6.44 -5.22 4.40
CA MET A 20 -6.10 -6.25 3.43
C MET A 20 -5.63 -5.58 2.13
N PHE A 21 -4.45 -5.99 1.65
CA PHE A 21 -3.99 -5.63 0.32
C PHE A 21 -4.94 -6.20 -0.73
N ARG A 22 -5.30 -5.40 -1.74
CA ARG A 22 -6.19 -5.83 -2.83
C ARG A 22 -5.48 -5.85 -4.17
N ALA A 23 -4.78 -4.77 -4.50
CA ALA A 23 -4.08 -4.66 -5.77
C ALA A 23 -2.99 -3.60 -5.66
N ARG A 24 -1.98 -3.71 -6.53
CA ARG A 24 -1.05 -2.62 -6.81
C ARG A 24 -1.01 -2.38 -8.31
N LYS A 25 -0.89 -1.11 -8.70
CA LYS A 25 -0.69 -0.72 -10.09
C LYS A 25 0.35 0.40 -10.14
N SER A 26 1.32 0.26 -11.04
CA SER A 26 2.24 1.35 -11.34
C SER A 26 1.54 2.36 -12.25
N VAL A 27 1.60 3.62 -11.87
CA VAL A 27 1.01 4.75 -12.58
C VAL A 27 2.15 5.69 -12.95
N GLU A 28 2.38 5.87 -14.24
CA GLU A 28 3.37 6.80 -14.76
C GLU A 28 2.65 8.10 -15.10
N VAL A 29 3.03 9.18 -14.43
CA VAL A 29 2.53 10.54 -14.68
C VAL A 29 3.73 11.40 -15.10
N PRO A 30 3.52 12.56 -15.77
CA PRO A 30 4.62 13.43 -16.16
C PRO A 30 5.53 13.87 -14.99
N GLU A 31 5.01 13.90 -13.75
CA GLU A 31 5.78 14.18 -12.53
C GLU A 31 6.62 12.99 -12.01
N GLY A 32 6.42 11.76 -12.54
CA GLY A 32 7.19 10.57 -12.14
C GLY A 32 6.39 9.28 -12.09
N LYS A 33 7.03 8.20 -11.63
CA LYS A 33 6.40 6.88 -11.44
C LYS A 33 5.88 6.74 -10.02
N PHE A 34 4.60 6.43 -9.88
CA PHE A 34 3.95 6.16 -8.61
C PHE A 34 3.41 4.74 -8.57
N VAL A 35 3.35 4.14 -7.39
CA VAL A 35 2.64 2.88 -7.17
C VAL A 35 1.34 3.20 -6.46
N GLU A 36 0.22 3.02 -7.15
CA GLU A 36 -1.11 3.05 -6.55
C GLU A 36 -1.42 1.69 -5.94
N THR A 37 -1.50 1.63 -4.61
CA THR A 37 -1.85 0.42 -3.87
C THR A 37 -3.26 0.54 -3.31
N LYS A 38 -4.12 -0.41 -3.68
CA LYS A 38 -5.49 -0.54 -3.20
C LYS A 38 -5.52 -1.41 -1.96
N TYR A 39 -6.14 -0.89 -0.90
CA TYR A 39 -6.37 -1.59 0.36
C TYR A 39 -7.87 -1.67 0.66
N ARG A 40 -8.25 -2.63 1.49
CA ARG A 40 -9.60 -2.76 2.05
C ARG A 40 -9.54 -3.02 3.55
N CYS A 41 -10.31 -2.28 4.33
CA CYS A 41 -10.42 -2.47 5.76
C CYS A 41 -11.10 -3.81 6.06
N ARG A 42 -10.58 -4.56 7.04
CA ARG A 42 -11.21 -5.81 7.50
C ARG A 42 -12.38 -5.55 8.45
N SER A 43 -12.42 -4.40 9.13
CA SER A 43 -13.50 -4.05 10.07
C SER A 43 -14.71 -3.43 9.34
N CYS A 44 -14.51 -2.35 8.59
CA CYS A 44 -15.64 -1.61 7.99
C CYS A 44 -15.81 -1.85 6.49
N SER A 45 -15.02 -2.75 5.88
CA SER A 45 -14.97 -3.00 4.43
C SER A 45 -14.66 -1.79 3.56
N HIS A 46 -14.26 -0.65 4.13
CA HIS A 46 -13.89 0.54 3.36
C HIS A 46 -12.67 0.28 2.50
N GLU A 47 -12.76 0.64 1.23
CA GLU A 47 -11.68 0.52 0.26
C GLU A 47 -11.04 1.89 0.04
N TRP A 48 -9.71 1.95 0.10
CA TRP A 48 -8.96 3.16 -0.20
C TRP A 48 -7.73 2.83 -1.05
N ARG A 49 -7.15 3.87 -1.64
CA ARG A 49 -5.97 3.76 -2.48
C ARG A 49 -4.90 4.72 -1.97
N GLU A 50 -3.68 4.24 -1.85
CA GLU A 50 -2.53 5.06 -1.54
C GLU A 50 -1.64 5.15 -2.76
N ARG A 51 -1.23 6.36 -3.15
CA ARG A 51 -0.20 6.58 -4.14
C ARG A 51 1.09 6.89 -3.41
N ILE A 52 2.06 6.02 -3.56
CA ILE A 52 3.41 6.24 -3.05
C ILE A 52 4.37 6.40 -4.24
N PRO A 53 5.35 7.31 -4.17
CA PRO A 53 6.38 7.38 -5.20
C PRO A 53 7.05 6.00 -5.30
N ALA A 54 7.29 5.55 -6.54
CA ALA A 54 7.97 4.28 -6.74
C ALA A 54 9.39 4.40 -6.14
N PRO A 55 9.80 3.52 -5.21
CA PRO A 55 11.19 3.51 -4.77
C PRO A 55 12.10 3.23 -5.97
N PRO A 56 13.33 3.75 -5.99
CA PRO A 56 14.32 3.34 -6.98
C PRO A 56 14.47 1.82 -6.90
N GLU A 57 14.43 1.16 -8.06
CA GLU A 57 14.26 -0.28 -8.23
C GLU A 57 14.93 -1.12 -7.13
N SER A 58 14.13 -1.68 -6.24
CA SER A 58 14.54 -2.78 -5.38
C SER A 58 13.68 -3.98 -5.74
N LYS A 59 14.30 -4.95 -6.42
CA LYS A 59 13.75 -6.29 -6.68
C LYS A 59 13.12 -6.86 -5.40
N GLY A 60 11.88 -7.32 -5.48
CA GLY A 60 11.27 -8.13 -4.41
C GLY A 60 9.85 -7.74 -4.04
N ALA A 61 8.90 -7.99 -4.94
CA ALA A 61 7.54 -8.33 -4.55
C ALA A 61 7.28 -9.78 -5.00
N GLU A 62 8.12 -10.68 -4.52
CA GLU A 62 7.94 -12.13 -4.61
C GLU A 62 8.03 -12.61 -3.15
N ASP A 63 6.89 -12.73 -2.48
CA ASP A 63 6.68 -13.71 -1.41
C ASP A 63 5.17 -13.78 -1.13
N ALA A 64 4.51 -14.64 -1.89
CA ALA A 64 3.25 -15.26 -1.53
C ALA A 64 3.40 -16.74 -1.93
N ALA A 65 4.08 -17.50 -1.05
CA ALA A 65 4.14 -18.96 -1.09
C ALA A 65 3.23 -19.54 0.00
#